data_AF-A0A2J5NMW1-F1
#
_entry.id   AF-A0A2J5NMW1-F1
#
_cell.length_a   1.000
_cell.length_b   1.000
_cell.length_c   1.000
_cell.angle_alpha   90.00
_cell.angle_beta   90.00
_cell.angle_gamma   90.00
#
_symmetry.space_group_name_H-M   'P 1'
#
loop_
_entity.id
_entity.type
_entity.pdbx_description
1 polymer ?
#
loop_
_entity_poly.entity_id
_entity_poly.type
_entity_poly.pdbx_seq_one_letter_code
_entity_poly.pdbx_strand_id
1 'polypeptide(L)'
;MQELSDGADAGLSNCVYVTCGMDIQEIYALFFRHPPEHYAIFITSERHFEAINRLFPGLLKLCLSERLTVEELRQALKVMGLLSAQNQSVAYLPDTFNFTHAERQIMRLSLRGHSLDDIAHIRGVSPSTVSVQRTRLMKRMGANSLQELCSLYAAMRTQRPPLSG
;
A
#
# COMPACT_ATOMS: atom_id res chain seq x y z
N MET A 1 29.22 9.05 -42.36
CA MET A 1 29.06 9.22 -40.91
C MET A 1 27.57 9.32 -40.66
N GLN A 2 26.99 8.28 -40.08
CA GLN A 2 25.56 8.12 -39.89
C GLN A 2 25.22 8.68 -38.51
N GLU A 3 24.51 9.81 -38.49
CA GLU A 3 23.91 10.32 -37.27
C GLU A 3 22.77 9.36 -36.87
N LEU A 4 23.05 8.57 -35.83
CA LEU A 4 22.04 7.83 -35.09
C LEU A 4 21.22 8.87 -34.31
N SER A 5 20.18 9.38 -34.98
CA SER A 5 19.08 10.10 -34.36
C SER A 5 18.46 9.20 -33.29
N ASP A 6 18.72 9.60 -32.05
CA ASP A 6 18.07 9.23 -30.80
C ASP A 6 16.63 8.75 -31.03
N GLY A 7 16.45 7.43 -30.98
CA GLY A 7 15.14 6.81 -31.07
C GLY A 7 14.37 7.23 -29.83
N ALA A 8 13.30 7.99 -30.03
CA ALA A 8 12.38 8.46 -29.01
C ALA A 8 12.21 7.41 -27.90
N ASP A 9 12.78 7.70 -26.72
CA ASP A 9 12.41 7.05 -25.47
C ASP A 9 10.95 7.46 -25.21
N ALA A 10 10.03 6.70 -25.81
CA ALA A 10 8.62 6.74 -25.47
C ALA A 10 8.55 6.25 -24.02
N GLY A 11 8.74 7.20 -23.10
CA GLY A 11 9.10 7.00 -21.71
C GLY A 11 8.29 5.89 -21.05
N LEU A 12 8.93 4.73 -20.91
CA LEU A 12 8.47 3.69 -20.01
C LEU A 12 8.83 4.15 -18.59
N SER A 13 8.03 5.06 -18.05
CA SER A 13 8.20 5.56 -16.68
C SER A 13 7.77 4.47 -15.70
N ASN A 14 8.64 3.49 -15.48
CA ASN A 14 8.47 2.56 -14.37
C ASN A 14 8.67 3.34 -13.06
N CYS A 15 7.64 3.43 -12.22
CA CYS A 15 7.79 4.02 -10.91
C CYS A 15 8.48 3.03 -9.96
N VAL A 16 9.63 3.43 -9.40
CA VAL A 16 10.40 2.60 -8.47
C VAL A 16 10.32 3.19 -7.07
N TYR A 17 9.83 2.39 -6.13
CA TYR A 17 9.75 2.71 -4.70
C TYR A 17 10.87 2.00 -3.97
N VAL A 18 11.83 2.76 -3.43
CA VAL A 18 12.92 2.21 -2.63
C VAL A 18 12.66 2.53 -1.16
N THR A 19 12.44 1.49 -0.36
CA THR A 19 12.10 1.62 1.07
C THR A 19 13.09 0.89 1.98
N CYS A 20 14.32 0.67 1.50
CA CYS A 20 15.39 0.08 2.27
C CYS A 20 15.67 0.90 3.53
N GLY A 21 15.71 0.24 4.69
CA GLY A 21 15.93 0.89 5.98
C GLY A 21 14.72 1.63 6.57
N MET A 22 13.60 1.76 5.84
CA MET A 22 12.39 2.37 6.37
C MET A 22 11.64 1.41 7.29
N ASP A 23 10.98 1.96 8.30
CA ASP A 23 9.97 1.26 9.06
C ASP A 23 8.62 1.24 8.33
N ILE A 24 7.69 0.42 8.82
CA ILE A 24 6.39 0.24 8.18
C ILE A 24 5.49 1.49 8.20
N GLN A 25 5.65 2.36 9.20
CA GLN A 25 4.90 3.62 9.29
C GLN A 25 5.38 4.61 8.23
N GLU A 26 6.69 4.72 8.07
CA GLU A 26 7.32 5.54 7.01
C GLU A 26 6.92 5.03 5.62
N ILE A 27 6.91 3.71 5.42
CA ILE A 27 6.46 3.07 4.19
C ILE A 27 5.00 3.43 3.88
N TYR A 28 4.10 3.33 4.87
CA TYR A 28 2.71 3.75 4.68
C TYR A 28 2.61 5.23 4.32
N ALA A 29 3.28 6.11 5.06
CA ALA A 29 3.28 7.54 4.78
C ALA A 29 3.76 7.85 3.36
N LEU A 30 4.81 7.16 2.88
CA LEU A 30 5.32 7.30 1.52
C LEU A 30 4.27 6.92 0.47
N PHE A 31 3.69 5.72 0.57
CA PHE A 31 2.72 5.26 -0.43
C PHE A 31 1.45 6.10 -0.44
N PHE A 32 1.07 6.65 0.71
CA PHE A 32 -0.06 7.54 0.75
C PHE A 32 0.30 8.92 0.18
N ARG A 33 1.50 9.46 0.44
CA ARG A 33 1.89 10.73 -0.18
C ARG A 33 2.14 10.62 -1.69
N HIS A 34 2.61 9.46 -2.14
CA HIS A 34 2.92 9.15 -3.52
C HIS A 34 2.31 7.79 -3.90
N PRO A 35 0.99 7.73 -4.17
CA PRO A 35 0.27 6.50 -4.49
C PRO A 35 0.94 5.69 -5.61
N PRO A 36 1.16 4.38 -5.41
CA PRO A 36 1.71 3.51 -6.44
C PRO A 36 0.83 3.42 -7.69
N GLU A 37 1.44 3.62 -8.84
CA GLU A 37 0.84 3.44 -10.17
C GLU A 37 0.97 2.00 -10.67
N HIS A 38 0.16 1.63 -11.68
CA HIS A 38 0.30 0.33 -12.36
C HIS A 38 1.74 0.11 -12.81
N TYR A 39 2.19 -1.13 -12.69
CA TYR A 39 3.54 -1.54 -13.02
C TYR A 39 4.64 -1.01 -12.08
N ALA A 40 4.29 -0.58 -10.86
CA ALA A 40 5.26 -0.17 -9.85
C ALA A 40 6.23 -1.30 -9.44
N ILE A 41 7.49 -0.92 -9.19
CA ILE A 41 8.52 -1.80 -8.65
C ILE A 41 8.84 -1.34 -7.23
N PHE A 42 8.74 -2.24 -6.26
CA PHE A 42 9.10 -1.99 -4.86
C PHE A 42 10.41 -2.70 -4.55
N ILE A 43 11.42 -1.95 -4.10
CA ILE A 43 12.67 -2.48 -3.55
C ILE A 43 12.59 -2.30 -2.04
N THR A 44 12.41 -3.39 -1.30
CA THR A 44 12.12 -3.36 0.12
C THR A 44 12.61 -4.62 0.83
N SER A 45 12.62 -4.59 2.15
CA SER A 45 12.83 -5.80 2.95
C SER A 45 11.68 -6.81 2.73
N GLU A 46 12.03 -8.09 2.56
CA GLU A 46 11.10 -9.20 2.28
C GLU A 46 9.99 -9.33 3.33
N ARG A 47 10.27 -8.94 4.58
CA ARG A 47 9.28 -8.88 5.67
C ARG A 47 8.06 -8.02 5.36
N HIS A 48 8.16 -7.07 4.42
CA HIS A 48 7.09 -6.16 4.03
C HIS A 48 6.34 -6.60 2.77
N PHE A 49 6.79 -7.66 2.07
CA PHE A 49 6.19 -8.09 0.81
C PHE A 49 4.70 -8.42 0.96
N GLU A 50 4.33 -9.15 2.01
CA GLU A 50 2.94 -9.52 2.24
C GLU A 50 2.06 -8.28 2.48
N ALA A 51 2.54 -7.32 3.28
CA ALA A 51 1.81 -6.09 3.57
C ALA A 51 1.57 -5.28 2.29
N ILE A 52 2.61 -5.08 1.46
CA ILE A 52 2.51 -4.36 0.18
C ILE A 52 1.58 -5.08 -0.79
N ASN A 53 1.64 -6.42 -0.83
CA ASN A 53 0.76 -7.22 -1.68
C ASN A 53 -0.70 -7.05 -1.31
N ARG A 54 -1.03 -7.04 -0.02
CA ARG A 54 -2.39 -6.85 0.50
C ARG A 54 -2.88 -5.41 0.40
N LEU A 55 -1.99 -4.42 0.50
CA LEU A 55 -2.37 -3.00 0.46
C LEU A 55 -2.89 -2.56 -0.91
N PHE A 56 -2.28 -3.05 -1.98
CA PHE A 56 -2.66 -2.65 -3.34
C PHE A 56 -3.19 -3.86 -4.11
N PRO A 57 -4.39 -4.36 -3.77
CA PRO A 57 -5.00 -5.45 -4.52
C PRO A 57 -5.27 -4.99 -5.96
N GLY A 58 -5.10 -5.89 -6.93
CA GLY A 58 -5.25 -5.58 -8.35
C GLY A 58 -4.11 -4.78 -8.98
N LEU A 59 -3.21 -4.20 -8.18
CA LEU A 59 -2.03 -3.51 -8.70
C LEU A 59 -1.01 -4.52 -9.22
N LEU A 60 -0.80 -4.54 -10.53
CA LEU A 60 0.35 -5.22 -11.14
C LEU A 60 1.64 -4.55 -10.67
N LYS A 61 2.45 -5.28 -9.91
CA LYS A 61 3.65 -4.80 -9.25
C LYS A 61 4.69 -5.90 -9.10
N LEU A 62 5.95 -5.50 -8.90
CA LEU A 62 7.00 -6.39 -8.46
C LEU A 62 7.53 -5.96 -7.10
N CYS A 63 7.71 -6.91 -6.19
CA CYS A 63 8.45 -6.71 -4.95
C CYS A 63 9.81 -7.39 -5.09
N LEU A 64 10.88 -6.62 -4.96
CA LEU A 64 12.26 -7.05 -5.04
C LEU A 64 12.93 -6.87 -3.67
N SER A 65 13.81 -7.80 -3.34
CA SER A 65 14.57 -7.75 -2.09
C SER A 65 15.55 -6.58 -2.13
N GLU A 66 15.79 -5.93 -0.99
CA GLU A 66 16.81 -4.89 -0.85
C GLU A 66 18.24 -5.37 -1.16
N ARG A 67 18.44 -6.69 -1.29
CA ARG A 67 19.72 -7.34 -1.65
C ARG A 67 19.82 -7.70 -3.14
N LEU A 68 18.92 -7.20 -3.99
CA LEU A 68 18.94 -7.50 -5.42
C LEU A 68 20.25 -7.06 -6.09
N THR A 69 20.61 -7.79 -7.13
CA THR A 69 21.69 -7.44 -8.05
C THR A 69 21.21 -6.42 -9.09
N VAL A 70 22.18 -5.76 -9.73
CA VAL A 70 21.91 -4.84 -10.85
C VAL A 70 21.22 -5.55 -12.01
N GLU A 71 21.54 -6.82 -12.25
CA GLU A 71 20.94 -7.58 -13.35
C GLU A 71 19.48 -7.92 -13.07
N GLU A 72 19.15 -8.29 -11.83
CA GLU A 72 17.75 -8.49 -11.41
C GLU A 72 16.94 -7.20 -11.53
N LEU A 73 17.50 -6.05 -11.13
CA LEU A 73 16.84 -4.76 -11.31
C LEU A 73 16.61 -4.44 -12.80
N ARG A 74 17.63 -4.64 -13.65
CA ARG A 74 17.53 -4.41 -15.09
C ARG A 74 16.44 -5.28 -15.71
N GLN A 75 16.39 -6.56 -15.33
CA GLN A 75 15.38 -7.49 -15.83
C GLN A 75 13.98 -7.09 -15.35
N ALA A 76 13.82 -6.68 -14.09
CA ALA A 76 12.54 -6.21 -13.56
C ALA A 76 12.05 -4.96 -14.30
N LEU A 77 12.91 -3.96 -14.51
CA LEU A 77 12.60 -2.76 -15.29
C LEU A 77 12.16 -3.10 -16.71
N LYS A 78 12.87 -4.01 -17.39
CA LYS A 78 12.52 -4.46 -18.74
C LYS A 78 11.15 -5.13 -18.77
N VAL A 79 10.88 -6.06 -17.85
CA VAL A 79 9.60 -6.78 -17.78
C VAL A 79 8.45 -5.81 -17.52
N MET A 80 8.58 -4.93 -16.54
CA MET A 80 7.51 -3.98 -16.18
C MET A 80 7.27 -2.95 -17.28
N GLY A 81 8.34 -2.49 -17.95
CA GLY A 81 8.21 -1.62 -19.10
C GLY A 81 7.46 -2.29 -20.26
N LEU A 82 7.82 -3.53 -20.60
CA LEU A 82 7.12 -4.28 -21.66
C LEU A 82 5.64 -4.51 -21.31
N LEU A 83 5.32 -4.86 -20.07
CA LEU A 83 3.94 -5.05 -19.62
C LEU A 83 3.14 -3.75 -19.67
N SER A 84 3.76 -2.63 -19.29
CA SER A 84 3.13 -1.31 -19.36
C SER A 84 2.84 -0.88 -20.81
N ALA A 85 3.82 -1.02 -21.71
CA ALA A 85 3.62 -0.74 -23.14
C ALA A 85 2.51 -1.57 -23.78
N GLN A 86 2.41 -2.86 -23.42
CA GLN A 86 1.39 -3.75 -23.98
C GLN A 86 -0.03 -3.45 -23.48
N ASN A 87 -0.15 -2.84 -22.31
CA ASN A 87 -1.43 -2.69 -21.59
C ASN A 87 -1.75 -1.22 -21.25
N GLN A 88 -1.30 -0.28 -22.09
CA GLN A 88 -1.46 1.18 -21.86
C GLN A 88 -2.90 1.64 -21.57
N SER A 89 -3.92 0.86 -21.96
CA SER A 89 -5.33 1.17 -21.71
C SER A 89 -5.82 0.77 -20.31
N VAL A 90 -5.03 0.02 -19.54
CA VAL A 90 -5.41 -0.45 -18.20
C VAL A 90 -4.91 0.56 -17.17
N ALA A 91 -5.79 1.45 -16.72
CA ALA A 91 -5.50 2.34 -15.60
C ALA A 91 -5.74 1.62 -14.27
N TYR A 92 -4.77 1.70 -13.34
CA TYR A 92 -5.00 1.28 -11.97
C TYR A 92 -5.78 2.39 -11.29
N LEU A 93 -7.01 2.10 -10.91
CA LEU A 93 -7.67 2.88 -9.89
C LEU A 93 -7.43 2.14 -8.57
N PRO A 94 -6.63 2.71 -7.65
CA PRO A 94 -6.47 2.12 -6.34
C PRO A 94 -7.85 1.86 -5.76
N ASP A 95 -8.15 0.59 -5.50
CA ASP A 95 -9.37 0.22 -4.83
C ASP A 95 -9.32 0.94 -3.49
N THR A 96 -10.11 2.00 -3.34
CA THR A 96 -10.04 2.83 -2.15
C THR A 96 -10.25 1.89 -0.98
N PHE A 97 -9.33 1.87 -0.01
CA PHE A 97 -9.43 1.00 1.16
C PHE A 97 -10.80 1.18 1.83
N ASN A 98 -11.74 0.31 1.49
CA ASN A 98 -13.15 0.50 1.78
C ASN A 98 -13.44 -0.16 3.13
N PHE A 99 -13.19 0.59 4.19
CA PHE A 99 -13.59 0.20 5.54
C PHE A 99 -15.11 0.28 5.64
N THR A 100 -15.73 -0.80 6.11
CA THR A 100 -17.14 -0.79 6.53
C THR A 100 -17.34 0.23 7.65
N HIS A 101 -18.59 0.64 7.89
CA HIS A 101 -18.90 1.55 8.99
C HIS A 101 -18.41 1.02 10.34
N ALA A 102 -18.59 -0.29 10.59
CA ALA A 102 -18.10 -0.99 11.77
C ALA A 102 -16.58 -0.88 11.92
N GLU A 103 -15.82 -1.19 10.87
CA GLU A 103 -14.36 -1.13 10.88
C GLU A 103 -13.85 0.30 11.10
N ARG A 104 -14.49 1.31 10.50
CA ARG A 104 -14.15 2.73 10.74
C ARG A 104 -14.39 3.13 12.19
N GLN A 105 -15.46 2.63 12.83
CA GLN A 105 -15.71 2.90 14.25
C GLN A 105 -14.65 2.25 15.15
N ILE A 106 -14.32 0.97 14.91
CA ILE A 106 -13.27 0.26 15.64
C ILE A 106 -11.95 1.04 15.54
N MET A 107 -11.53 1.42 14.33
CA MET A 107 -10.24 2.10 14.15
C MET A 107 -10.22 3.48 14.80
N ARG A 108 -11.30 4.26 14.65
CA ARG A 108 -11.40 5.59 15.27
C ARG A 108 -11.33 5.54 16.79
N LEU A 109 -12.02 4.57 17.40
CA LEU A 109 -12.01 4.41 18.86
C LEU A 109 -10.67 3.83 19.35
N SER A 110 -10.08 2.90 18.61
CA SER A 110 -8.74 2.35 18.93
C SER A 110 -7.67 3.44 18.91
N LEU A 111 -7.70 4.36 17.93
CA LEU A 111 -6.79 5.50 17.88
C LEU A 111 -6.97 6.50 19.04
N ARG A 112 -8.15 6.49 19.71
CA ARG A 112 -8.42 7.31 20.90
C ARG A 112 -8.00 6.61 22.20
N GLY A 113 -7.46 5.40 22.13
CA GLY A 113 -7.02 4.63 23.29
C GLY A 113 -8.11 3.81 23.97
N HIS A 114 -9.29 3.66 23.37
CA HIS A 114 -10.35 2.80 23.92
C HIS A 114 -9.96 1.32 23.89
N SER A 115 -10.28 0.61 24.97
CA SER A 115 -10.09 -0.84 25.06
C SER A 115 -11.11 -1.60 24.18
N LEU A 116 -10.91 -2.91 24.00
CA LEU A 116 -11.88 -3.75 23.30
C LEU A 116 -13.27 -3.72 23.97
N ASP A 117 -13.29 -3.69 25.30
CA ASP A 117 -14.53 -3.66 26.09
C ASP A 117 -15.23 -2.31 25.97
N ASP A 118 -14.49 -1.21 25.99
CA ASP A 118 -15.05 0.13 25.74
C ASP A 118 -15.67 0.22 24.34
N ILE A 119 -14.96 -0.28 23.32
CA ILE A 119 -15.44 -0.28 21.94
C ILE A 119 -16.70 -1.14 21.82
N ALA A 120 -16.73 -2.29 22.48
CA ALA A 120 -17.88 -3.19 22.49
C ALA A 120 -19.11 -2.52 23.13
N HIS A 121 -18.92 -1.88 24.29
CA HIS A 121 -19.95 -1.13 24.99
C HIS A 121 -20.49 0.02 24.13
N ILE A 122 -19.61 0.87 23.59
CA ILE A 122 -19.99 2.02 22.73
C ILE A 122 -20.76 1.57 21.49
N ARG A 123 -20.42 0.40 20.93
CA ARG A 123 -21.03 -0.12 19.70
C ARG A 123 -22.24 -1.04 19.95
N GLY A 124 -22.56 -1.38 21.19
CA GLY A 124 -23.64 -2.30 21.53
C GLY A 124 -23.42 -3.72 21.01
N VAL A 125 -22.18 -4.19 20.95
CA VAL A 125 -21.81 -5.56 20.50
C VAL A 125 -20.95 -6.26 21.55
N SER A 126 -20.69 -7.57 21.39
CA SER A 126 -19.79 -8.28 22.30
C SER A 126 -18.31 -7.92 22.07
N PRO A 127 -17.45 -7.96 23.10
CA PRO A 127 -16.00 -7.82 22.95
C PRO A 127 -15.40 -8.82 21.95
N SER A 128 -15.93 -10.05 21.92
CA SER A 128 -15.52 -11.07 20.97
C SER A 128 -15.82 -10.68 19.52
N THR A 129 -16.94 -9.99 19.26
CA THR A 129 -17.29 -9.47 17.93
C THR A 129 -16.31 -8.39 17.49
N VAL A 130 -15.96 -7.45 18.38
CA VAL A 130 -14.94 -6.42 18.11
C VAL A 130 -13.59 -7.06 17.81
N SER A 131 -13.18 -8.05 18.61
CA SER A 131 -11.93 -8.79 18.42
C SER A 131 -11.88 -9.47 17.06
N VAL A 132 -12.92 -10.22 16.68
CA VAL A 132 -13.00 -10.90 15.37
C VAL A 132 -12.98 -9.89 14.22
N GLN A 133 -13.73 -8.79 14.32
CA GLN A 133 -13.74 -7.75 13.29
C GLN A 133 -12.36 -7.10 13.13
N ARG A 134 -11.66 -6.81 14.24
CA ARG A 134 -10.30 -6.26 14.22
C ARG A 134 -9.30 -7.23 13.60
N THR A 135 -9.33 -8.51 13.97
CA THR A 135 -8.44 -9.53 13.40
C THR A 135 -8.67 -9.72 11.90
N ARG A 136 -9.94 -9.74 11.46
CA ARG A 136 -10.27 -9.79 10.02
C ARG A 136 -9.76 -8.56 9.30
N LEU A 137 -9.90 -7.38 9.91
CA LEU A 137 -9.41 -6.14 9.34
C LEU A 137 -7.88 -6.14 9.22
N MET A 138 -7.15 -6.54 10.27
CA MET A 138 -5.69 -6.71 10.23
C MET A 138 -5.26 -7.62 9.08
N LYS A 139 -5.88 -8.81 8.96
CA LYS A 139 -5.59 -9.77 7.90
C LYS A 139 -5.88 -9.19 6.51
N ARG A 140 -6.99 -8.48 6.32
CA ARG A 140 -7.34 -7.87 5.04
C ARG A 140 -6.33 -6.78 4.64
N MET A 141 -5.90 -5.98 5.60
CA MET A 141 -4.98 -4.85 5.36
C MET A 141 -3.51 -5.25 5.37
N GLY A 142 -3.16 -6.50 5.68
CA GLY A 142 -1.78 -6.96 5.80
C GLY A 142 -1.02 -6.37 6.97
N ALA A 143 -1.74 -5.98 8.02
CA ALA A 143 -1.13 -5.49 9.26
C ALA A 143 -0.94 -6.67 10.23
N ASN A 144 0.28 -6.80 10.75
CA ASN A 144 0.67 -7.87 11.69
C ASN A 144 0.38 -7.50 13.15
N SER A 145 0.15 -6.21 13.43
CA SER A 145 -0.17 -5.71 14.75
C SER A 145 -1.26 -4.64 14.72
N LEU A 146 -1.88 -4.38 15.87
CA LEU A 146 -2.80 -3.25 16.01
C LEU A 146 -2.09 -1.92 15.77
N GLN A 147 -0.83 -1.80 16.20
CA GLN A 147 -0.04 -0.60 15.98
C GLN A 147 0.17 -0.32 14.49
N GLU A 148 0.51 -1.34 13.70
CA GLU A 148 0.60 -1.23 12.25
C GLU A 148 -0.73 -0.81 11.63
N LEU A 149 -1.83 -1.45 12.03
CA LEU A 149 -3.15 -1.11 11.50
C LEU A 149 -3.57 0.33 11.86
N CYS A 150 -3.25 0.79 13.07
CA CYS A 150 -3.47 2.18 13.50
C CYS A 150 -2.61 3.16 12.68
N SER A 151 -1.35 2.83 12.43
CA SER A 151 -0.41 3.64 11.65
C SER A 151 -0.88 3.79 10.21
N LEU A 152 -1.28 2.67 9.59
CA LEU A 152 -1.91 2.62 8.29
C LEU A 152 -3.15 3.52 8.21
N TYR A 153 -4.08 3.35 9.16
CA TYR A 153 -5.31 4.13 9.19
C TYR A 153 -5.07 5.63 9.44
N ALA A 154 -4.04 5.98 10.21
CA ALA A 154 -3.63 7.38 10.41
C ALA A 154 -3.07 7.99 9.11
N ALA A 155 -2.13 7.31 8.45
CA ALA A 155 -1.51 7.77 7.19
C ALA A 155 -2.53 7.91 6.04
N MET A 156 -3.56 7.07 6.04
CA MET A 156 -4.69 7.22 5.13
C MET A 156 -5.52 8.50 5.36
N ARG A 157 -5.72 8.89 6.62
CA ARG A 157 -6.56 10.05 6.96
C ARG A 157 -5.92 11.37 6.62
N THR A 158 -4.58 11.44 6.62
CA THR A 158 -3.83 12.67 6.29
C THR A 158 -3.94 13.07 4.82
N GLN A 159 -4.40 12.17 3.95
CA GLN A 159 -4.63 12.45 2.53
C GLN A 159 -6.04 12.94 2.19
N ARG A 160 -7.03 12.70 3.05
CA ARG A 160 -8.39 13.14 2.77
C ARG A 160 -8.43 14.63 3.05
N PRO A 161 -8.70 15.52 2.07
CA PRO A 161 -8.84 16.94 2.37
C PRO A 161 -9.90 17.10 3.47
N PRO A 162 -9.73 18.07 4.39
CA PRO A 162 -10.77 18.34 5.37
C PRO A 162 -12.06 18.57 4.60
N LEU A 163 -13.11 17.81 4.96
CA LEU A 163 -14.44 18.05 4.45
C LEU A 163 -14.75 19.50 4.75
N SER A 164 -14.78 20.34 3.72
CA SER A 164 -15.30 21.69 3.82
C SER A 164 -16.80 21.52 4.03
N GLY A 165 -17.26 21.71 5.26
CA GLY A 165 -18.64 21.57 5.69
C GLY A 165 -18.81 22.08 7.10
#